data_AF-A0A5R8MFT3-F1
#
_entry.id   AF-A0A5R8MFT3-F1
#
_cell.length_a   1.000
_cell.length_b   1.000
_cell.length_c   1.000
_cell.angle_alpha   90.00
_cell.angle_beta   90.00
_cell.angle_gamma   90.00
#
_symmetry.space_group_name_H-M   'P 1'
#
loop_
_entity.id
_entity.type
_entity.pdbx_description
1 polymer ?
#
loop_
_entity_poly.entity_id
_entity_poly.type
_entity_poly.pdbx_seq_one_letter_code
_entity_poly.pdbx_strand_id
1 'polypeptide(L)'
;MRCGTQRTKVLSLIVLEAASPHMIRNLFKKAPLKAWVIKQIDPETLHLCGQGILESTEKPKQVRQALHFEQYQGGVRMGDTGIVLNTRRLAAVVPLHRLRLVEGGREAEWQGRSWTISQVPQRCWDYDGRLVTQKNPISDSPALISTEDVSCLGQYINRDGTPPGEVVFRPVNALEDPLQDTQAAIKDVRERRKRTKKGWREDGSWGPLGEPPEE
;
A
#
# COMPACT_ATOMS: atom_id res chain seq x y z
N MET A 1 -37.97 29.00 69.21
CA MET A 1 -37.98 29.16 67.74
C MET A 1 -36.56 29.48 67.27
N ARG A 2 -36.06 28.75 66.26
CA ARG A 2 -34.77 28.90 65.51
C ARG A 2 -33.52 28.62 66.36
N CYS A 3 -32.98 27.40 66.40
CA CYS A 3 -32.24 26.67 65.34
C CYS A 3 -31.00 27.43 64.84
N GLY A 4 -29.83 27.04 65.37
CA GLY A 4 -28.51 27.51 64.97
C GLY A 4 -27.52 26.36 65.06
N THR A 5 -27.53 25.52 64.03
CA THR A 5 -26.69 24.32 63.90
C THR A 5 -25.24 24.71 63.60
N GLN A 6 -24.32 24.27 64.45
CA GLN A 6 -22.88 24.27 64.19
C GLN A 6 -22.59 23.36 62.98
N ARG A 7 -21.80 23.85 62.01
CA ARG A 7 -21.18 23.00 60.98
C ARG A 7 -19.67 23.11 61.07
N THR A 8 -19.11 22.08 61.65
CA THR A 8 -17.70 21.67 61.63
C THR A 8 -17.21 21.57 60.17
N LYS A 9 -16.10 22.26 59.86
CA LYS A 9 -15.37 22.07 58.60
C LYS A 9 -14.69 20.70 58.64
N VAL A 10 -15.15 19.78 57.80
CA VAL A 10 -14.40 18.57 57.48
C VAL A 10 -13.40 18.93 56.38
N LEU A 11 -12.12 18.97 56.73
CA LEU A 11 -11.01 18.97 55.78
C LEU A 11 -10.89 17.55 55.23
N SER A 12 -11.41 17.31 54.03
CA SER A 12 -11.11 16.09 53.29
C SER A 12 -9.72 16.21 52.67
N LEU A 13 -8.77 15.54 53.31
CA LEU A 13 -7.47 15.17 52.78
C LEU A 13 -7.72 14.33 51.49
N ILE A 14 -7.50 14.90 50.32
CA ILE A 14 -7.36 14.09 49.09
C ILE A 14 -5.89 13.66 49.04
N VAL A 15 -5.69 12.37 49.27
CA VAL A 15 -4.42 11.66 49.08
C VAL A 15 -4.05 11.77 47.60
N LEU A 16 -2.99 12.55 47.31
CA LEU A 16 -2.29 12.51 46.03
C LEU A 16 -1.47 11.22 45.97
N GLU A 17 -2.11 10.17 45.47
CA GLU A 17 -1.43 8.94 45.10
C GLU A 17 -0.66 9.18 43.80
N ALA A 18 0.62 8.78 43.78
CA ALA A 18 1.60 9.12 42.77
C ALA A 18 1.17 8.70 41.36
N ALA A 19 0.91 9.69 40.49
CA ALA A 19 0.78 9.46 39.06
C ALA A 19 2.13 8.95 38.51
N SER A 20 2.14 7.68 38.07
CA SER A 20 3.29 7.06 37.42
C SER A 20 3.81 7.93 36.26
N PRO A 21 5.13 8.20 36.16
CA PRO A 21 5.71 9.10 35.14
C PRO A 21 5.47 8.64 33.68
N HIS A 22 4.98 7.41 33.47
CA HIS A 22 4.54 6.93 32.16
C HIS A 22 3.15 7.43 31.73
N MET A 23 2.24 7.76 32.65
CA MET A 23 0.88 8.20 32.31
C MET A 23 0.84 9.65 31.81
N ILE A 24 1.78 10.50 32.25
CA ILE A 24 1.84 11.92 31.85
C ILE A 24 2.40 12.10 30.43
N ARG A 25 3.25 11.18 29.96
CA ARG A 25 3.85 11.23 28.61
C ARG A 25 2.85 11.02 27.47
N ASN A 26 1.68 10.44 27.75
CA ASN A 26 0.66 10.16 26.72
C ASN A 26 -0.42 11.25 26.58
N LEU A 27 -0.55 12.18 27.54
CA LEU A 27 -1.55 13.25 27.47
C LEU A 27 -1.17 14.41 26.52
N PHE A 28 0.08 14.44 26.03
CA PHE A 28 0.58 15.50 25.13
C PHE A 28 0.85 15.02 23.69
N LYS A 29 0.35 13.83 23.30
CA LYS A 29 0.47 13.38 21.91
C LYS A 29 -0.41 14.25 21.02
N LYS A 30 0.23 15.10 20.20
CA LYS A 30 -0.44 15.93 19.20
C LYS A 30 -1.27 15.04 18.28
N ALA A 31 -2.49 15.48 17.96
CA ALA A 31 -3.38 14.73 17.08
C ALA A 31 -2.68 14.44 15.73
N PRO A 32 -2.74 13.20 15.22
CA PRO A 32 -2.11 12.83 13.97
C PRO A 32 -2.73 13.62 12.80
N LEU A 33 -1.89 14.07 11.87
CA LEU A 33 -2.36 14.73 10.66
C LEU A 33 -2.86 13.67 9.67
N LYS A 34 -4.11 13.80 9.26
CA LYS A 34 -4.75 12.90 8.29
C LYS A 34 -4.91 13.57 6.92
N ALA A 35 -4.89 12.76 5.87
CA ALA A 35 -5.09 13.19 4.50
C ALA A 35 -5.77 12.08 3.68
N TRP A 36 -6.41 12.46 2.57
CA TRP A 36 -6.82 11.53 1.54
C TRP A 36 -5.61 11.09 0.71
N VAL A 37 -5.59 9.82 0.33
CA VAL A 37 -4.49 9.17 -0.38
C VAL A 37 -4.98 8.70 -1.72
N ILE A 38 -4.45 9.29 -2.80
CA ILE A 38 -4.84 9.00 -4.18
C ILE A 38 -3.67 8.31 -4.88
N LYS A 39 -3.90 7.08 -5.33
CA LYS A 39 -2.88 6.27 -6.01
C LYS A 39 -2.62 6.74 -7.43
N GLN A 40 -3.69 7.01 -8.17
CA GLN A 40 -3.68 7.38 -9.59
C GLN A 40 -4.87 8.32 -9.88
N ILE A 41 -4.70 9.21 -10.86
CA ILE A 41 -5.74 10.13 -11.35
C ILE A 41 -5.89 9.86 -12.84
N ASP A 42 -7.06 9.33 -13.21
CA ASP A 42 -7.48 9.13 -14.59
C ASP A 42 -8.41 10.29 -15.02
N PRO A 43 -8.75 10.47 -16.32
CA PRO A 43 -9.47 11.65 -16.80
C PRO A 43 -10.78 11.99 -16.07
N GLU A 44 -11.48 10.99 -15.54
CA GLU A 44 -12.75 11.16 -14.80
C GLU A 44 -12.78 10.38 -13.47
N THR A 45 -11.69 9.67 -13.13
CA THR A 45 -11.69 8.71 -12.02
C THR A 45 -10.53 8.95 -11.07
N LEU A 46 -10.81 8.93 -9.77
CA LEU A 46 -9.80 8.89 -8.72
C LEU A 46 -9.66 7.46 -8.21
N HIS A 47 -8.44 6.95 -8.29
CA HIS A 47 -8.05 5.68 -7.67
C HIS A 47 -7.71 5.96 -6.20
N LEU A 48 -8.72 5.85 -5.33
CA LEU A 48 -8.65 6.26 -3.93
C LEU A 48 -8.22 5.10 -3.01
N CYS A 49 -7.12 5.25 -2.28
CA CYS A 49 -6.72 4.30 -1.23
C CYS A 49 -7.52 4.50 0.07
N GLY A 50 -8.00 5.72 0.31
CA GLY A 50 -8.74 6.10 1.52
C GLY A 50 -8.02 7.20 2.31
N GLN A 51 -8.20 7.21 3.63
CA GLN A 51 -7.52 8.15 4.53
C GLN A 51 -6.26 7.52 5.13
N GLY A 52 -5.21 8.32 5.26
CA GLY A 52 -3.97 7.92 5.91
C GLY A 52 -3.44 8.98 6.87
N ILE A 53 -2.52 8.57 7.75
CA ILE A 53 -1.82 9.43 8.71
C ILE A 53 -0.46 9.80 8.14
N LEU A 54 -0.15 11.09 8.11
CA LEU A 54 1.13 11.60 7.60
C LEU A 54 2.25 11.30 8.61
N GLU A 55 3.28 10.60 8.14
CA GLU A 55 4.49 10.27 8.90
C GLU A 55 5.60 11.28 8.56
N SER A 56 5.89 12.19 9.49
CA SER A 56 6.91 13.22 9.31
C SER A 56 7.56 13.60 10.65
N THR A 57 8.86 13.93 10.60
CA THR A 57 9.62 14.49 11.72
C THR A 57 9.48 16.01 11.82
N GLU A 58 8.87 16.66 10.84
CA GLU A 58 8.67 18.11 10.80
C GLU A 58 7.59 18.59 11.77
N LYS A 59 7.56 19.91 12.02
CA LYS A 59 6.51 20.50 12.86
C LYS A 59 5.16 20.40 12.14
N PRO A 60 4.04 20.11 12.84
CA PRO A 60 2.72 19.97 12.21
C PRO A 60 2.26 21.16 11.35
N LYS A 61 2.70 22.40 11.69
CA LYS A 61 2.43 23.59 10.88
C LYS A 61 3.11 23.52 9.51
N GLN A 62 4.36 23.05 9.46
CA GLN A 62 5.13 22.87 8.22
C GLN A 62 4.50 21.77 7.37
N VAL A 63 4.16 20.62 7.97
CA VAL A 63 3.48 19.53 7.27
C VAL A 63 2.13 19.98 6.68
N ARG A 64 1.32 20.73 7.42
CA ARG A 64 0.05 21.29 6.90
C ARG A 64 0.28 22.24 5.75
N GLN A 65 1.31 23.08 5.82
CA GLN A 65 1.67 24.01 4.76
C GLN A 65 2.13 23.26 3.51
N ALA A 66 3.05 22.29 3.65
CA ALA A 66 3.50 21.44 2.56
C ALA A 66 2.33 20.68 1.92
N LEU A 67 1.42 20.12 2.72
CA LEU A 67 0.23 19.45 2.21
C LEU A 67 -0.72 20.41 1.47
N HIS A 68 -0.89 21.64 1.94
CA HIS A 68 -1.72 22.65 1.30
C HIS A 68 -1.16 23.11 -0.06
N PHE A 69 0.16 23.10 -0.20
CA PHE A 69 0.86 23.41 -1.45
C PHE A 69 1.17 22.18 -2.30
N GLU A 70 0.64 20.99 -1.94
CA GLU A 70 0.88 19.72 -2.65
C GLU A 70 2.37 19.35 -2.75
N GLN A 71 3.15 19.78 -1.75
CA GLN A 71 4.61 19.60 -1.64
C GLN A 71 5.00 18.62 -0.54
N TYR A 72 4.04 17.97 0.12
CA TYR A 72 4.35 17.02 1.17
C TYR A 72 5.13 15.83 0.62
N GLN A 73 6.32 15.61 1.18
CA GLN A 73 7.16 14.45 0.91
C GLN A 73 7.34 13.67 2.21
N GLY A 74 7.01 12.38 2.18
CA GLY A 74 7.07 11.53 3.36
C GLY A 74 6.30 10.23 3.22
N GLY A 75 6.15 9.55 4.35
CA GLY A 75 5.30 8.37 4.46
C GLY A 75 3.85 8.76 4.74
N VAL A 76 2.92 7.91 4.30
CA VAL A 76 1.53 7.96 4.71
C VAL A 76 1.15 6.58 5.24
N ARG A 77 0.91 6.49 6.54
CA ARG A 77 0.46 5.27 7.19
C ARG A 77 -1.02 5.04 6.94
N MET A 78 -1.36 3.86 6.41
CA MET A 78 -2.72 3.52 6.00
C MET A 78 -3.46 2.74 7.08
N GLY A 79 -4.57 3.32 7.55
CA GLY A 79 -5.39 2.75 8.62
C GLY A 79 -4.56 2.32 9.84
N ASP A 80 -4.93 1.17 10.41
CA ASP A 80 -4.25 0.54 11.54
C ASP A 80 -3.39 -0.66 11.13
N THR A 81 -3.16 -0.85 9.83
CA THR A 81 -2.42 -2.00 9.26
C THR A 81 -0.91 -1.95 9.52
N GLY A 82 -0.39 -0.78 9.89
CA GLY A 82 1.06 -0.53 9.97
C GLY A 82 1.73 -0.29 8.62
N ILE A 83 1.01 -0.40 7.50
CA ILE A 83 1.55 -0.16 6.16
C ILE A 83 1.78 1.33 5.94
N VAL A 84 2.96 1.69 5.46
CA VAL A 84 3.34 3.07 5.14
C VAL A 84 3.63 3.19 3.66
N LEU A 85 2.82 4.00 2.96
CA LEU A 85 3.02 4.30 1.55
C LEU A 85 3.96 5.49 1.39
N ASN A 86 4.93 5.36 0.49
CA ASN A 86 5.79 6.49 0.14
C ASN A 86 5.04 7.41 -0.83
N THR A 87 4.95 8.71 -0.50
CA THR A 87 4.35 9.76 -1.34
C THR A 87 4.79 9.75 -2.79
N ARG A 88 6.03 9.35 -3.11
CA ARG A 88 6.51 9.25 -4.51
C ARG A 88 5.74 8.23 -5.37
N ARG A 89 5.01 7.30 -4.74
CA ARG A 89 4.20 6.26 -5.39
C ARG A 89 2.72 6.63 -5.51
N LEU A 90 2.37 7.85 -5.10
CA LEU A 90 1.01 8.37 -5.06
C LEU A 90 0.91 9.51 -6.06
N ALA A 91 -0.24 9.61 -6.73
CA ALA A 91 -0.54 10.75 -7.57
C ALA A 91 -0.81 12.02 -6.74
N ALA A 92 -1.44 11.88 -5.57
CA ALA A 92 -1.69 13.00 -4.67
C ALA A 92 -1.92 12.55 -3.22
N VAL A 93 -1.57 13.46 -2.30
CA VAL A 93 -1.97 13.40 -0.89
C VAL A 93 -2.69 14.70 -0.55
N VAL A 94 -3.98 14.61 -0.25
CA VAL A 94 -4.88 15.76 -0.24
C VAL A 94 -5.37 16.05 1.18
N PRO A 95 -5.36 17.31 1.65
CA PRO A 95 -5.97 17.65 2.93
C PRO A 95 -7.42 17.17 3.02
N LEU A 96 -7.84 16.63 4.17
CA LEU A 96 -9.20 16.07 4.33
C LEU A 96 -10.33 17.04 3.95
N HIS A 97 -10.14 18.35 4.17
CA HIS A 97 -11.16 19.36 3.88
C HIS A 97 -11.22 19.80 2.40
N ARG A 98 -10.25 19.38 1.56
CA ARG A 98 -10.20 19.77 0.14
C ARG A 98 -10.84 18.76 -0.80
N LEU A 99 -11.02 17.51 -0.34
CA LEU A 99 -11.72 16.48 -1.08
C LEU A 99 -12.89 16.00 -0.22
N ARG A 100 -14.09 16.06 -0.79
CA ARG A 100 -15.31 15.61 -0.14
C ARG A 100 -15.89 14.43 -0.89
N LEU A 101 -16.06 13.30 -0.21
CA LEU A 101 -16.84 12.18 -0.73
C LEU A 101 -18.32 12.53 -0.73
N VAL A 102 -19.01 12.22 -1.82
CA VAL A 102 -20.46 12.43 -2.03
C VAL A 102 -21.08 11.14 -2.57
N GLU A 103 -22.41 11.09 -2.70
CA GLU A 103 -23.12 9.92 -3.24
C GLU A 103 -22.75 8.59 -2.56
N GLY A 104 -22.72 8.59 -1.23
CA GLY A 104 -22.35 7.42 -0.44
C GLY A 104 -20.90 6.95 -0.64
N GLY A 105 -20.01 7.83 -1.14
CA GLY A 105 -18.61 7.53 -1.42
C GLY A 105 -18.32 7.07 -2.85
N ARG A 106 -19.31 7.07 -3.74
CA ARG A 106 -19.14 6.72 -5.17
C ARG A 106 -18.51 7.84 -5.98
N GLU A 107 -18.68 9.07 -5.52
CA GLU A 107 -18.13 10.25 -6.16
C GLU A 107 -17.37 11.12 -5.14
N ALA A 108 -16.53 12.00 -5.66
CA ALA A 108 -15.86 13.01 -4.85
C ALA A 108 -15.86 14.37 -5.55
N GLU A 109 -16.00 15.43 -4.76
CA GLU A 109 -15.71 16.78 -5.20
C GLU A 109 -14.29 17.16 -4.81
N TRP A 110 -13.48 17.51 -5.80
CA TRP A 110 -12.10 17.96 -5.59
C TRP A 110 -11.65 18.86 -6.75
N GLN A 111 -10.95 19.94 -6.42
CA GLN A 111 -10.49 20.97 -7.38
C GLN A 111 -11.61 21.58 -8.24
N GLY A 112 -12.81 21.74 -7.68
CA GLY A 112 -13.96 22.33 -8.37
C GLY A 112 -14.63 21.41 -9.40
N ARG A 113 -14.34 20.11 -9.35
CA ARG A 113 -14.86 19.09 -10.25
C ARG A 113 -15.39 17.88 -9.47
N SER A 114 -16.38 17.20 -10.04
CA SER A 114 -16.84 15.87 -9.61
C SER A 114 -16.01 14.77 -10.26
N TRP A 115 -15.66 13.77 -9.45
CA TRP A 115 -14.85 12.62 -9.83
C TRP A 115 -15.58 11.34 -9.47
N THR A 116 -15.52 10.33 -10.34
CA THR A 116 -15.90 8.97 -9.97
C THR A 116 -14.81 8.35 -9.09
N ILE A 117 -15.21 7.64 -8.03
CA ILE A 117 -14.27 6.95 -7.13
C ILE A 117 -14.13 5.48 -7.53
N SER A 118 -12.89 5.06 -7.73
CA SER A 118 -12.48 3.66 -7.82
C SER A 118 -11.65 3.33 -6.59
N GLN A 119 -12.16 2.45 -5.72
CA GLN A 119 -11.46 2.11 -4.48
C GLN A 119 -10.25 1.24 -4.80
N VAL A 120 -9.07 1.62 -4.28
CA VAL A 120 -7.83 0.85 -4.46
C VAL A 120 -7.72 -0.17 -3.33
N PRO A 121 -7.80 -1.48 -3.64
CA PRO A 121 -7.59 -2.52 -2.64
C PRO A 121 -6.17 -2.50 -2.10
N GLN A 122 -5.99 -2.97 -0.86
CA GLN A 122 -4.68 -2.97 -0.18
C GLN A 122 -3.57 -3.66 -1.00
N ARG A 123 -3.88 -4.76 -1.69
CA ARG A 123 -2.90 -5.47 -2.55
C ARG A 123 -2.31 -4.59 -3.65
N CYS A 124 -3.05 -3.58 -4.11
CA CYS A 124 -2.64 -2.70 -5.20
C CYS A 124 -1.86 -1.47 -4.70
N TRP A 125 -1.74 -1.25 -3.39
CA TRP A 125 -1.09 -0.05 -2.85
C TRP A 125 0.39 0.05 -3.24
N ASP A 126 1.10 -1.08 -3.24
CA ASP A 126 2.52 -1.17 -3.59
C ASP A 126 2.79 -1.47 -5.07
N TYR A 127 1.73 -1.65 -5.86
CA TYR A 127 1.85 -1.83 -7.30
C TYR A 127 2.33 -0.52 -7.95
N ASP A 128 3.39 -0.62 -8.77
CA ASP A 128 4.02 0.53 -9.43
C ASP A 128 3.48 0.76 -10.86
N GLY A 129 2.72 -0.19 -11.41
CA GLY A 129 2.12 -0.06 -12.74
C GLY A 129 0.81 0.71 -12.74
N ARG A 130 0.24 0.86 -13.94
CA ARG A 130 -1.04 1.51 -14.15
C ARG A 130 -2.18 0.70 -13.53
N LEU A 131 -3.11 1.36 -12.86
CA LEU A 131 -4.36 0.76 -12.42
C LEU A 131 -5.45 0.95 -13.46
N VAL A 132 -6.34 -0.04 -13.56
CA VAL A 132 -7.59 0.03 -14.32
C VAL A 132 -8.78 -0.09 -13.38
N THR A 133 -9.88 0.52 -13.77
CA THR A 133 -11.12 0.51 -12.99
C THR A 133 -12.05 -0.59 -13.49
N GLN A 134 -12.59 -1.37 -12.55
CA GLN A 134 -13.55 -2.44 -12.82
C GLN A 134 -14.75 -2.32 -11.89
N LYS A 135 -15.89 -2.86 -12.31
CA LYS A 135 -17.03 -3.03 -11.40
C LYS A 135 -16.63 -3.97 -10.27
N ASN A 136 -17.03 -3.64 -9.05
CA ASN A 136 -16.80 -4.50 -7.91
C ASN A 136 -17.60 -5.80 -8.07
N PRO A 137 -16.96 -6.98 -8.09
CA PRO A 137 -17.65 -8.25 -8.29
C PRO A 137 -18.31 -8.79 -7.03
N ILE A 138 -17.98 -8.26 -5.85
CA ILE A 138 -18.42 -8.80 -4.55
C ILE A 138 -19.59 -8.00 -3.97
N SER A 139 -19.60 -6.68 -4.18
CA SER A 139 -20.60 -5.79 -3.58
C SER A 139 -20.88 -4.57 -4.45
N ASP A 140 -22.06 -3.97 -4.28
CA ASP A 140 -22.43 -2.70 -4.92
C ASP A 140 -21.72 -1.48 -4.31
N SER A 141 -21.01 -1.68 -3.19
CA SER A 141 -20.26 -0.64 -2.49
C SER A 141 -18.90 -1.16 -2.01
N PRO A 142 -17.78 -0.55 -2.42
CA PRO A 142 -17.69 0.49 -3.44
C PRO A 142 -18.14 -0.06 -4.81
N ALA A 143 -18.78 0.76 -5.64
CA ALA A 143 -19.29 0.32 -6.95
C ALA A 143 -18.15 -0.05 -7.91
N LEU A 144 -17.01 0.63 -7.77
CA LEU A 144 -15.83 0.46 -8.61
C LEU A 144 -14.61 0.15 -7.75
N ILE A 145 -13.80 -0.78 -8.23
CA ILE A 145 -12.51 -1.14 -7.64
C ILE A 145 -11.40 -0.96 -8.67
N SER A 146 -10.23 -0.60 -8.17
CA SER A 146 -9.02 -0.58 -8.98
C SER A 146 -8.36 -1.94 -8.97
N THR A 147 -7.83 -2.34 -10.12
CA THR A 147 -7.03 -3.55 -10.30
C THR A 147 -5.78 -3.24 -11.09
N GLU A 148 -4.78 -4.10 -10.97
CA GLU A 148 -3.52 -4.00 -11.70
C GLU A 148 -3.77 -4.17 -13.21
N ASP A 149 -3.24 -3.25 -14.03
CA ASP A 149 -3.25 -3.41 -15.48
C ASP A 149 -2.18 -4.43 -15.91
N VAL A 150 -2.62 -5.67 -16.12
CA VAL A 150 -1.77 -6.78 -16.56
C VAL A 150 -1.79 -7.00 -18.06
N SER A 151 -2.39 -6.09 -18.84
CA SER A 151 -2.52 -6.24 -20.30
C SER A 151 -1.16 -6.32 -21.01
N CYS A 152 -0.14 -5.65 -20.48
CA CYS A 152 1.22 -5.67 -21.01
C CYS A 152 1.95 -7.00 -20.78
N LEU A 153 1.49 -7.88 -19.87
CA LEU A 153 2.14 -9.17 -19.63
C LEU A 153 2.15 -10.05 -20.89
N GLY A 154 1.18 -9.89 -21.78
CA GLY A 154 1.13 -10.60 -23.05
C GLY A 154 2.35 -10.38 -23.95
N GLN A 155 3.10 -9.29 -23.75
CA GLN A 155 4.33 -8.99 -24.50
C GLN A 155 5.53 -9.83 -24.01
N TYR A 156 5.48 -10.31 -22.76
CA TYR A 156 6.53 -11.13 -22.15
C TYR A 156 6.24 -12.63 -22.24
N ILE A 157 5.05 -13.01 -22.72
CA ILE A 157 4.73 -14.40 -23.01
C ILE A 157 5.44 -14.78 -24.31
N ASN A 158 6.38 -15.72 -24.22
CA ASN A 158 6.96 -16.34 -25.40
C ASN A 158 5.89 -17.15 -26.13
N ARG A 159 5.21 -16.54 -27.09
CA ARG A 159 4.16 -17.19 -27.91
C ARG A 159 4.70 -18.32 -28.78
N ASP A 160 6.00 -18.28 -29.07
CA ASP A 160 6.72 -19.32 -29.82
C ASP A 160 7.32 -20.40 -28.90
N GLY A 161 7.10 -20.27 -27.58
CA GLY A 161 7.44 -21.32 -26.62
C GLY A 161 6.55 -22.54 -26.85
N THR A 162 7.12 -23.74 -26.71
CA THR A 162 6.34 -24.98 -26.68
C THR A 162 5.17 -24.79 -25.72
N PRO A 163 3.91 -25.00 -26.16
CA PRO A 163 2.77 -24.95 -25.27
C PRO A 163 3.05 -25.83 -24.05
N PRO A 164 2.70 -25.42 -22.82
CA PRO A 164 2.76 -26.33 -21.70
C PRO A 164 2.00 -27.60 -22.11
N GLY A 165 2.68 -28.74 -22.05
CA GLY A 165 2.07 -30.03 -22.41
C GLY A 165 0.78 -30.24 -21.61
N GLU A 166 -0.12 -31.08 -22.11
CA GLU A 166 -1.36 -31.39 -21.41
C GLU A 166 -1.08 -31.87 -19.98
N VAL A 167 -1.39 -31.04 -18.98
CA VAL A 167 -1.23 -31.39 -17.57
C VAL A 167 -2.45 -32.19 -17.14
N VAL A 168 -2.33 -33.51 -17.13
CA VAL A 168 -3.38 -34.41 -16.63
C VAL A 168 -3.12 -34.70 -15.16
N PHE A 169 -3.95 -34.15 -14.27
CA PHE A 169 -3.90 -34.49 -12.83
C PHE A 169 -4.49 -35.89 -12.61
N ARG A 170 -3.63 -36.90 -12.53
CA ARG A 170 -4.03 -38.29 -12.23
C ARG A 170 -3.71 -38.65 -10.78
N PRO A 171 -4.52 -39.47 -10.10
CA PRO A 171 -4.22 -39.95 -8.76
C PRO A 171 -2.85 -40.64 -8.61
N VAL A 172 -2.35 -41.25 -9.70
CA VAL A 172 -1.03 -41.90 -9.73
C VAL A 172 0.15 -40.91 -9.66
N ASN A 173 -0.06 -39.65 -10.05
CA ASN A 173 0.95 -38.60 -9.99
C ASN A 173 1.17 -38.08 -8.55
N ALA A 174 0.31 -38.45 -7.60
CA ALA A 174 0.48 -38.10 -6.19
C ALA A 174 1.70 -38.81 -5.55
N LEU A 175 2.23 -39.85 -6.20
CA LEU A 175 3.42 -40.58 -5.79
C LEU A 175 4.68 -40.17 -6.57
N GLU A 176 4.56 -39.28 -7.56
CA GLU A 176 5.72 -38.74 -8.26
C GLU A 176 6.49 -37.78 -7.34
N ASP A 177 7.81 -37.75 -7.50
CA ASP A 177 8.65 -36.85 -6.72
C ASP A 177 8.34 -35.40 -7.11
N PRO A 178 7.85 -34.55 -6.18
CA PRO A 178 7.50 -33.16 -6.47
C PRO A 178 8.69 -32.32 -6.95
N LEU A 179 9.93 -32.79 -6.77
CA LEU A 179 11.13 -32.12 -7.25
C LEU A 179 11.52 -32.54 -8.66
N GLN A 180 10.94 -33.60 -9.22
CA GLN A 180 11.34 -34.16 -10.52
C GLN A 180 11.23 -33.14 -11.66
N ASP A 181 10.11 -32.42 -11.74
CA ASP A 181 9.89 -31.36 -12.75
C ASP A 181 10.84 -30.18 -12.54
N THR A 182 11.11 -29.82 -11.29
CA THR A 182 12.03 -28.74 -10.93
C THR A 182 13.45 -29.08 -11.34
N GLN A 183 13.89 -30.31 -11.09
CA GLN A 183 15.21 -30.80 -11.48
C GLN A 183 15.37 -30.88 -12.99
N ALA A 184 14.34 -31.36 -13.70
CA ALA A 184 14.31 -31.41 -15.16
C ALA A 184 14.42 -30.00 -15.77
N ALA A 185 13.64 -29.04 -15.26
CA ALA A 185 13.69 -27.64 -15.71
C ALA A 185 15.06 -26.98 -15.42
N ILE A 186 15.64 -27.22 -14.23
CA ILE A 186 16.98 -26.72 -13.88
C ILE A 186 18.04 -27.30 -14.83
N LYS A 187 17.95 -28.59 -15.15
CA LYS A 187 18.87 -29.25 -16.08
C LYS A 187 18.75 -28.65 -17.48
N ASP A 188 17.54 -28.49 -17.99
CA ASP A 188 17.30 -27.90 -19.31
C ASP A 188 17.80 -26.45 -19.42
N VAL A 189 17.55 -25.63 -18.39
CA VAL A 189 18.09 -24.26 -18.31
C VAL A 189 19.62 -24.26 -18.27
N ARG A 190 20.26 -25.18 -17.53
CA ARG A 190 21.73 -25.33 -17.51
C ARG A 190 22.28 -25.72 -18.87
N GLU A 191 21.64 -26.67 -19.57
CA GLU A 191 22.06 -27.08 -20.91
C GLU A 191 21.89 -25.96 -21.94
N ARG A 192 20.77 -25.23 -21.88
CA ARG A 192 20.54 -24.06 -22.72
C ARG A 192 21.61 -22.98 -22.51
N ARG A 193 21.98 -22.70 -21.25
CA ARG A 193 23.06 -21.76 -20.91
C ARG A 193 24.42 -22.19 -21.45
N LYS A 194 24.74 -23.49 -21.38
CA LYS A 194 25.98 -24.03 -21.99
C LYS A 194 26.01 -23.79 -23.50
N ARG A 195 24.87 -23.94 -24.19
CA ARG A 195 24.76 -23.74 -25.65
C ARG A 195 24.86 -22.27 -26.06
N THR A 196 24.28 -21.34 -25.29
CA THR A 196 24.25 -19.92 -25.68
C THR A 196 25.50 -19.13 -25.28
N LYS A 197 26.42 -19.68 -24.45
CA LYS A 197 27.58 -18.97 -23.87
C LYS A 197 27.22 -17.59 -23.29
N LYS A 198 25.96 -17.37 -22.89
CA LYS A 198 25.43 -16.12 -22.33
C LYS A 198 24.83 -16.39 -20.96
N GLY A 199 25.10 -15.51 -20.01
CA GLY A 199 24.69 -15.65 -18.63
C GLY A 199 24.74 -14.34 -17.86
N TRP A 200 24.27 -14.41 -16.61
CA TRP A 200 24.48 -13.34 -15.65
C TRP A 200 25.95 -13.27 -15.30
N ARG A 201 26.53 -12.08 -15.46
CA ARG A 201 27.91 -11.75 -15.11
C ARG A 201 27.98 -11.33 -13.64
N GLU A 202 29.18 -11.33 -13.08
CA GLU A 202 29.43 -10.90 -11.69
C GLU A 202 29.03 -9.44 -11.44
N ASP A 203 29.02 -8.61 -12.49
CA ASP A 203 28.56 -7.22 -12.47
C ASP A 203 27.02 -7.06 -12.45
N GLY A 204 26.28 -8.18 -12.44
CA GLY A 204 24.82 -8.17 -12.46
C GLY A 204 24.23 -7.82 -13.82
N SER A 205 25.00 -7.87 -14.91
CA SER A 205 24.50 -7.69 -16.28
C SER A 205 24.29 -9.02 -17.01
N TRP A 206 23.40 -9.04 -18.00
CA TRP A 206 23.17 -10.20 -18.87
C TRP A 206 24.00 -10.08 -20.14
N GLY A 207 24.92 -11.02 -20.39
CA GLY A 207 25.81 -10.95 -21.55
C GLY A 207 26.60 -12.24 -21.82
N PRO A 208 27.47 -12.27 -22.83
CA PRO A 208 28.34 -13.41 -23.08
C PRO A 208 29.25 -13.65 -21.86
N LEU A 209 29.33 -14.90 -21.41
CA LEU A 209 30.29 -15.33 -20.39
C LEU A 209 31.65 -15.37 -21.08
N GLY A 210 32.60 -14.53 -20.62
CA GLY A 210 33.96 -14.53 -21.16
C GLY A 210 34.60 -15.91 -21.04
N GLU A 211 35.47 -16.26 -21.98
CA GLU A 211 36.24 -17.51 -21.87
C GLU A 211 37.14 -17.42 -20.62
N PRO A 212 37.25 -18.51 -19.84
CA PRO A 212 38.10 -18.51 -18.66
C PRO A 212 39.56 -18.26 -19.09
N PRO A 213 40.37 -17.58 -18.24
CA PRO A 213 41.77 -17.35 -18.55
C PRO A 213 42.48 -18.70 -18.73
N GLU A 214 43.21 -18.85 -19.83
CA GLU A 214 44.10 -20.00 -20.07
C GLU A 214 45.25 -19.95 -19.06
N GLU A 215 45.44 -21.05 -18.31
CA GLU A 215 46.64 -21.30 -17.49
C GLU A 215 47.75 -21.94 -18.34
#